data_AF-A0A941J3J4-F1
#
_entry.id   AF-A0A941J3J4-F1
#
_cell.length_a   1.000
_cell.length_b   1.000
_cell.length_c   1.000
_cell.angle_alpha   90.00
_cell.angle_beta   90.00
_cell.angle_gamma   90.00
#
_symmetry.space_group_name_H-M   'P 1'
#
loop_
_entity.id
_entity.type
_entity.pdbx_description
1 polymer ?
#
loop_
_entity_poly.entity_id
_entity_poly.type
_entity_poly.pdbx_seq_one_letter_code
_entity_poly.pdbx_strand_id
1 'polypeptide(L)' 'MKWDLQSLFNYENIAPYSTEAVPSKEHFIPLVIAMGSGDDNKKAALLHRSFQYGNLSLTAWKFE' A
#
# COMPACT_ATOMS: atom_id res chain seq x y z
N MET A 1 7.21 1.62 -8.80
CA MET A 1 7.18 1.07 -7.42
C MET A 1 8.23 -0.03 -7.34
N LYS A 2 8.92 -0.19 -6.21
CA LYS A 2 9.81 -1.35 -5.97
C LYS A 2 8.99 -2.45 -5.30
N TRP A 3 9.11 -3.69 -5.77
CA TRP A 3 8.38 -4.85 -5.22
C TRP A 3 9.05 -5.36 -3.93
N ASP A 4 9.08 -4.51 -2.90
CA ASP A 4 9.82 -4.73 -1.66
C ASP A 4 8.94 -5.34 -0.57
N LEU A 5 8.73 -6.66 -0.65
CA LEU A 5 7.84 -7.39 0.26
C LEU A 5 8.32 -7.34 1.71
N GLN A 6 9.64 -7.33 1.94
CA GLN A 6 10.20 -7.25 3.28
C GLN A 6 9.81 -5.93 3.96
N SER A 7 9.94 -4.81 3.25
CA SER A 7 9.53 -3.51 3.77
C SER A 7 8.01 -3.44 3.96
N LEU A 8 7.24 -3.98 3.02
CA LEU A 8 5.77 -3.95 3.07
C LEU A 8 5.21 -4.76 4.24
N PHE A 9 5.75 -5.94 4.53
CA PHE A 9 5.33 -6.75 5.67
C PHE A 9 5.86 -6.25 7.02
N ASN A 10 6.92 -5.44 7.02
CA ASN A 10 7.48 -4.83 8.22
C ASN A 10 7.04 -3.37 8.43
N TYR A 11 6.01 -2.90 7.70
CA TYR A 11 5.61 -1.49 7.69
C TYR A 11 5.30 -0.95 9.09
N GLU A 12 4.75 -1.77 9.98
CA GLU A 12 4.44 -1.40 11.37
C GLU A 12 5.68 -0.89 12.13
N ASN A 13 6.86 -1.44 11.84
CA ASN A 13 8.11 -1.11 12.53
C ASN A 13 8.95 -0.05 11.81
N ILE A 14 8.83 0.06 10.48
CA ILE A 14 9.73 0.90 9.67
C ILE A 14 9.06 2.14 9.10
N ALA A 15 7.73 2.15 8.97
CA ALA A 15 7.02 3.31 8.46
C ALA A 15 6.84 4.34 9.58
N PRO A 16 7.12 5.63 9.31
CA PRO A 16 6.85 6.67 10.29
C PRO A 16 5.34 6.78 10.51
N TYR A 17 4.92 6.91 11.78
CA TYR A 17 3.53 7.06 12.17
C TYR A 17 2.60 5.93 11.65
N SER A 18 3.11 4.69 11.65
CA SER A 18 2.40 3.51 11.12
C SER A 18 1.05 3.28 11.83
N THR A 19 1.02 3.43 13.16
CA THR A 19 -0.19 3.29 13.98
C THR A 19 -1.20 4.40 13.72
N GLU A 20 -0.78 5.61 13.36
CA GLU A 20 -1.67 6.72 13.02
C GLU A 20 -2.21 6.58 11.59
N ALA A 21 -1.37 6.14 10.64
CA ALA A 21 -1.74 5.97 9.25
C ALA A 21 -2.59 4.72 8.99
N VAL A 22 -2.35 3.66 9.77
CA VAL A 22 -3.06 2.37 9.72
C VAL A 22 -3.35 1.91 11.16
N PRO A 23 -4.32 2.54 11.87
CA PRO A 23 -4.66 2.15 13.24
C PRO A 23 -5.13 0.70 13.36
N SER A 24 -5.67 0.18 12.25
CA SER A 24 -6.19 -1.15 12.11
C SER A 24 -5.95 -1.61 10.67
N LYS A 25 -5.63 -2.90 10.49
CA LYS A 25 -4.98 -3.42 9.26
C LYS A 25 -5.94 -3.55 8.08
N GLU A 26 -7.25 -3.52 8.30
CA GLU A 26 -8.30 -3.81 7.33
C GLU A 26 -8.30 -2.89 6.11
N HIS A 27 -7.85 -1.63 6.27
CA HIS A 27 -7.76 -0.69 5.15
C HIS A 27 -6.46 -0.84 4.35
N PHE A 28 -5.45 -1.51 4.91
CA PHE A 28 -4.16 -1.71 4.27
C PHE A 28 -4.05 -3.07 3.58
N ILE A 29 -4.60 -4.13 4.18
CA ILE A 29 -4.59 -5.51 3.66
C ILE A 29 -5.06 -5.61 2.20
N PRO A 30 -6.11 -4.92 1.73
CA PRO A 30 -6.57 -5.01 0.33
C PRO A 30 -5.49 -4.66 -0.69
N LEU A 31 -4.62 -3.68 -0.38
CA LEU A 31 -3.50 -3.31 -1.25
C LEU A 31 -2.53 -4.48 -1.42
N VAL A 32 -2.20 -5.17 -0.32
CA VAL A 32 -1.27 -6.30 -0.30
C VAL A 32 -1.85 -7.49 -1.07
N ILE A 33 -3.15 -7.78 -0.92
CA ILE A 33 -3.83 -8.85 -1.66
C ILE A 33 -3.84 -8.57 -3.17
N ALA A 34 -4.20 -7.34 -3.56
CA ALA A 34 -4.21 -6.94 -4.96
C ALA A 34 -2.80 -6.99 -5.58
N MET A 35 -1.78 -6.53 -4.85
CA MET A 35 -0.38 -6.65 -5.26
C MET A 35 0.06 -8.10 -5.40
N GLY A 36 -0.27 -8.96 -4.44
CA GLY A 36 0.07 -10.40 -4.47
C GLY A 36 -0.59 -11.14 -5.62
N SER A 37 -1.76 -10.69 -6.08
CA SER A 37 -2.47 -11.27 -7.23
C SER A 37 -1.77 -10.96 -8.57
N GLY A 38 -0.92 -9.94 -8.63
CA GLY A 38 -0.07 -9.59 -9.78
C GLY A 38 1.43 -9.89 -9.57
N ASP A 39 1.77 -10.80 -8.63
CA ASP A 39 3.18 -11.09 -8.29
C ASP A 39 3.95 -11.75 -9.44
N ASP A 40 3.27 -12.41 -10.39
CA ASP A 40 3.94 -13.04 -11.52
C ASP A 40 4.65 -12.02 -12.42
N ASN A 41 4.02 -10.85 -12.64
CA ASN A 41 4.57 -9.81 -13.52
C ASN A 41 5.35 -8.75 -12.74
N LYS A 42 5.11 -8.62 -11.42
CA LYS A 42 5.70 -7.58 -10.54
C LYS A 42 5.63 -6.18 -11.13
N LYS A 43 4.53 -5.89 -11.80
CA LYS A 43 4.30 -4.62 -12.49
C LYS A 43 3.14 -3.87 -11.87
N ALA A 44 3.44 -2.66 -11.41
CA ALA A 44 2.49 -1.76 -10.77
C ALA A 44 2.42 -0.44 -11.52
N ALA A 45 1.21 0.08 -11.74
CA ALA A 45 0.96 1.41 -12.27
C ALA A 45 0.18 2.24 -11.25
N LEU A 46 0.67 3.45 -10.97
CA LEU A 46 -0.06 4.42 -10.17
C LEU A 46 -1.16 5.02 -11.05
N LEU A 47 -2.42 4.77 -10.73
CA LEU A 47 -3.55 5.31 -11.49
C LEU A 47 -3.99 6.67 -10.95
N HIS A 48 -3.97 6.83 -9.64
CA HIS A 48 -4.39 8.06 -8.97
C HIS A 48 -3.68 8.23 -7.64
N ARG A 49 -3.41 9.48 -7.24
CA ARG A 49 -2.86 9.82 -5.94
C ARG A 49 -3.34 11.20 -5.50
N SER A 50 -4.15 11.23 -4.47
CA SER A 50 -4.54 12.46 -3.78
C SER A 50 -4.82 12.16 -2.31
N PHE A 51 -4.84 13.21 -1.50
CA PHE A 51 -5.26 13.13 -0.11
C PHE A 51 -6.45 14.06 0.12
N GLN A 52 -7.43 13.58 0.87
CA GLN A 52 -8.51 14.40 1.40
C GLN A 52 -8.34 14.56 2.90
N TYR A 53 -8.81 15.68 3.44
CA TYR A 53 -8.78 15.96 4.89
C TYR A 53 -7.38 15.84 5.53
N GLY A 54 -6.32 16.00 4.73
CA GLY A 54 -4.92 15.90 5.17
C GLY A 54 -4.36 14.47 5.31
N ASN A 55 -5.19 13.45 5.54
CA ASN A 55 -4.71 12.08 5.84
C ASN A 55 -5.46 10.94 5.11
N LEU A 56 -6.61 11.21 4.46
CA LEU A 56 -7.35 10.19 3.74
C LEU A 56 -6.73 9.98 2.34
N SER A 57 -5.90 8.96 2.21
CA SER A 57 -5.29 8.56 0.94
C SER A 57 -6.36 8.00 -0.02
N LEU A 58 -6.44 8.59 -1.21
CA LEU A 58 -7.22 8.06 -2.35
C LEU A 58 -6.31 7.39 -3.38
N THR A 59 -5.17 6.85 -2.93
CA THR A 59 -4.19 6.26 -3.83
C THR A 59 -4.75 4.99 -4.48
N ALA A 60 -4.73 4.92 -5.80
CA ALA A 60 -5.16 3.77 -6.58
C ALA A 60 -4.00 3.18 -7.37
N TRP A 61 -3.79 1.88 -7.21
CA TRP A 61 -2.77 1.11 -7.93
C TRP A 61 -3.43 0.06 -8.83
N LYS A 62 -2.85 -0.15 -10.00
CA LYS A 62 -3.10 -1.32 -10.84
C LYS A 62 -1.91 -2.27 -10.73
N PHE A 63 -2.19 -3.54 -10.51
CA PHE A 63 -1.21 -4.63 -10.58
C PHE A 63 -1.58 -5.54 -11.76
N GLU A 64 -0.58 -6.02 -12.49
CA GLU A 64 -0.76 -6.88 -13.69
C GLU A 64 -0.43 -8.33 -13.41
#